data_AF-A0AAW0ZL61-F1
#
_entry.id   AF-A0AAW0ZL61-F1
#
_cell.length_a   1.000
_cell.length_b   1.000
_cell.length_c   1.000
_cell.angle_alpha   90.00
_cell.angle_beta   90.00
_cell.angle_gamma   90.00
#
_symmetry.space_group_name_H-M   'P 1'
#
loop_
_entity.id
_entity.type
_entity.pdbx_description
1 polymer ?
#
loop_
_entity_poly.entity_id
_entity_poly.type
_entity_poly.pdbx_seq_one_letter_code
_entity_poly.pdbx_strand_id
1 'polypeptide(L)'
;MVGKTFSKSKTTGSNILKIISLVKQVVNSRHISLTRMAKSKFEYVKEFERDNCCLPNCWIVVRIDGRNFSKFCEAHQFNKPNDVAALQLMNRAAITVMEDFKEIIIGYGQSDEYSFVFRKDTELYKRRASKLMTNVNSLFASSYVYHWPRFFQGKELYYPPSFDARVILYPTDKNLRDYLAWRQADAHVNNLYNTCFWNLVLKGKLTPSQAEGKLRGTLASHKNELLFQEFGINYNNEPPLFRKGTTLIRKLVPDGTGRLKPAVVPLVDDIIGDRFWKENPEVLGLKSLATYQPPNLVNNVNANPIRTTKPPSPTANMKHINNTPPPPVANVNSMNEEVHSTRNRESDGERMQCESERICRR
;
A
#
# COMPACT_ATOMS: atom_id res chain seq x y z
N MET A 1 -56.40 -31.29 -96.02
CA MET A 1 -55.93 -31.97 -94.80
C MET A 1 -55.86 -30.95 -93.68
N VAL A 2 -56.47 -31.29 -92.56
CA VAL A 2 -56.78 -30.40 -91.42
C VAL A 2 -55.51 -30.05 -90.63
N GLY A 3 -55.40 -28.80 -90.18
CA GLY A 3 -54.80 -28.50 -88.88
C GLY A 3 -53.93 -27.24 -88.77
N LYS A 4 -54.28 -26.42 -87.79
CA LYS A 4 -53.48 -25.36 -87.11
C LYS A 4 -53.36 -24.04 -87.88
N THR A 5 -53.51 -22.84 -87.31
CA THR A 5 -53.58 -22.39 -85.91
C THR A 5 -54.07 -20.94 -85.89
N PHE A 6 -54.81 -20.56 -84.86
CA PHE A 6 -55.25 -19.19 -84.55
C PHE A 6 -54.07 -18.24 -84.33
N SER A 7 -54.13 -17.03 -84.91
CA SER A 7 -53.41 -15.86 -84.41
C SER A 7 -54.41 -14.71 -84.23
N LYS A 8 -54.45 -14.16 -83.01
CA LYS A 8 -55.21 -12.96 -82.67
C LYS A 8 -54.27 -11.96 -82.01
N SER A 9 -54.45 -10.71 -82.44
CA SER A 9 -53.83 -9.44 -82.05
C SER A 9 -53.62 -9.20 -80.54
N LYS A 10 -52.60 -8.41 -80.19
CA LYS A 10 -52.73 -7.00 -79.71
C LYS A 10 -51.39 -6.42 -79.22
N THR A 11 -51.06 -5.26 -79.78
CA THR A 11 -50.63 -3.99 -79.15
C THR A 11 -49.58 -3.94 -78.01
N THR A 12 -48.80 -2.86 -78.06
CA THR A 12 -47.98 -2.21 -76.99
C THR A 12 -46.64 -2.82 -76.61
N GLY A 13 -45.57 -2.35 -77.27
CA GLY A 13 -44.18 -2.52 -76.83
C GLY A 13 -43.31 -1.36 -77.31
N SER A 14 -43.42 -0.18 -76.69
CA SER A 14 -42.52 0.95 -76.99
C SER A 14 -42.23 1.88 -75.79
N ASN A 15 -42.31 1.38 -74.55
CA ASN A 15 -41.97 2.19 -73.36
C ASN A 15 -40.97 1.54 -72.39
N ILE A 16 -40.43 0.36 -72.69
CA ILE A 16 -39.49 -0.34 -71.78
C ILE A 16 -38.02 -0.04 -72.10
N LEU A 17 -37.70 0.41 -73.32
CA LEU A 17 -36.30 0.64 -73.74
C LEU A 17 -35.73 2.03 -73.40
N LYS A 18 -36.56 3.00 -72.97
CA LYS A 18 -36.07 4.30 -72.45
C LYS A 18 -35.77 4.30 -70.96
N ILE A 19 -36.22 3.28 -70.21
CA ILE A 19 -35.95 3.18 -68.77
C ILE A 19 -34.59 2.51 -68.51
N ILE A 20 -34.07 1.74 -69.47
CA ILE A 20 -32.78 1.02 -69.29
C ILE A 20 -31.57 1.92 -69.54
N SER A 21 -31.70 3.06 -70.23
CA SER A 21 -30.59 4.00 -70.45
C SER A 21 -30.44 5.09 -69.37
N LEU A 22 -31.34 5.15 -68.38
CA LEU A 22 -31.25 6.11 -67.26
C LEU A 22 -30.82 5.47 -65.93
N VAL A 23 -30.64 4.15 -65.88
CA VAL A 23 -30.15 3.45 -64.67
C VAL A 23 -28.63 3.26 -64.70
N LYS A 24 -27.96 3.60 -65.81
CA LYS A 24 -26.49 3.55 -65.92
C LYS A 24 -25.74 4.78 -65.37
N GLN A 25 -26.43 5.70 -64.69
CA GLN A 25 -25.78 6.89 -64.15
C GLN A 25 -26.23 7.25 -62.74
N VAL A 26 -26.55 6.26 -61.91
CA VAL A 26 -26.52 6.42 -60.44
C VAL A 26 -25.93 5.14 -59.83
N VAL A 27 -24.76 4.73 -60.30
CA VAL A 27 -23.82 4.08 -59.38
C VAL A 27 -23.21 5.23 -58.59
N ASN A 28 -24.00 5.74 -57.64
CA ASN A 28 -23.49 6.62 -56.61
C ASN A 28 -22.54 5.73 -55.83
N SER A 29 -21.26 5.80 -56.21
CA SER A 29 -20.15 5.22 -55.47
C SER A 29 -20.18 5.89 -54.11
N ARG A 30 -21.00 5.35 -53.21
CA ARG A 30 -20.80 5.54 -51.78
C ARG A 30 -19.49 4.81 -51.53
N HIS A 31 -18.38 5.50 -51.81
CA HIS A 31 -17.22 5.40 -50.95
C HIS A 31 -17.77 5.65 -49.55
N ILE A 32 -18.14 4.57 -48.86
CA ILE A 32 -18.04 4.54 -47.42
C ILE A 32 -16.55 4.79 -47.23
N SER A 33 -16.19 6.06 -47.12
CA SER A 33 -14.97 6.44 -46.45
C SER A 33 -15.13 5.78 -45.09
N LEU A 34 -14.53 4.59 -44.94
CA LEU A 34 -14.16 4.08 -43.65
C LEU A 34 -13.16 5.11 -43.16
N THR A 35 -13.68 6.22 -42.64
CA THR A 35 -12.93 7.20 -41.89
C THR A 35 -12.41 6.39 -40.72
N ARG A 36 -11.22 5.82 -40.91
CA ARG A 36 -10.49 5.09 -39.89
C ARG A 36 -10.40 6.07 -38.73
N MET A 37 -11.20 5.82 -37.70
CA MET A 37 -11.32 6.72 -36.55
C MET A 37 -9.91 7.09 -36.12
N ALA A 38 -9.62 8.39 -35.93
CA ALA A 38 -8.24 8.88 -35.88
C ALA A 38 -7.34 8.13 -34.86
N LYS A 39 -7.93 7.59 -33.78
CA LYS A 39 -7.23 6.78 -32.77
C LYS A 39 -7.04 5.29 -33.13
N SER A 40 -7.87 4.72 -34.00
CA SER A 40 -7.78 3.32 -34.46
C SER A 40 -6.52 3.02 -35.29
N LYS A 41 -5.78 4.05 -35.74
CA LYS A 41 -4.44 3.86 -36.31
C LYS A 41 -3.43 3.34 -35.27
N PHE A 42 -3.60 3.74 -34.01
CA PHE A 42 -2.65 3.49 -32.94
C PHE A 42 -3.14 2.46 -31.92
N GLU A 43 -4.37 1.94 -32.06
CA GLU A 43 -4.98 1.04 -31.07
C GLU A 43 -4.20 -0.26 -30.85
N TYR A 44 -3.48 -0.74 -31.86
CA TYR A 44 -2.64 -1.95 -31.77
C TYR A 44 -1.60 -1.88 -30.64
N VAL A 45 -1.17 -0.68 -30.21
CA VAL A 45 -0.19 -0.54 -29.12
C VAL A 45 -0.74 -1.06 -27.78
N LYS A 46 -2.07 -1.12 -27.63
CA LYS A 46 -2.73 -1.68 -26.44
C LYS A 46 -2.51 -3.18 -26.30
N GLU A 47 -2.27 -3.89 -27.41
CA GLU A 47 -2.01 -5.35 -27.40
C GLU A 47 -0.67 -5.70 -26.73
N PHE A 48 0.23 -4.72 -26.55
CA PHE A 48 1.48 -4.90 -25.81
C PHE A 48 1.29 -4.86 -24.29
N GLU A 49 0.13 -4.40 -23.80
CA GLU A 49 -0.17 -4.44 -22.37
C GLU A 49 -0.30 -5.89 -21.90
N ARG A 50 0.48 -6.27 -20.89
CA ARG A 50 0.38 -7.59 -20.27
C ARG A 50 -0.40 -7.49 -18.97
N ASP A 51 -1.54 -8.17 -18.91
CA ASP A 51 -2.29 -8.35 -17.68
C ASP A 51 -1.78 -9.57 -16.92
N ASN A 52 -1.22 -9.33 -15.74
CA ASN A 52 -0.83 -10.37 -14.80
C ASN A 52 -1.91 -10.49 -13.71
N CYS A 53 -2.83 -11.43 -13.91
CA CYS A 53 -3.89 -11.72 -12.94
C CYS A 53 -3.39 -12.72 -11.89
N CYS A 54 -3.63 -12.43 -10.62
CA CYS A 54 -3.29 -13.32 -9.52
C CYS A 54 -4.14 -14.60 -9.56
N LEU A 55 -3.48 -15.74 -9.31
CA LEU A 55 -4.12 -17.05 -9.29
C LEU A 55 -5.36 -17.05 -8.36
N PRO A 56 -6.53 -17.55 -8.81
CA PRO A 56 -7.72 -17.66 -7.97
C PRO A 56 -7.49 -18.51 -6.71
N ASN A 57 -8.33 -18.32 -5.69
CA ASN A 57 -8.29 -19.06 -4.42
C ASN A 57 -6.95 -19.00 -3.66
N CYS A 58 -6.07 -18.08 -4.02
CA CYS A 58 -4.83 -17.79 -3.29
C CYS A 58 -4.98 -16.47 -2.54
N TRP A 59 -4.41 -16.43 -1.34
CA TRP A 59 -4.17 -15.18 -0.61
C TRP A 59 -3.25 -14.29 -1.42
N ILE A 60 -3.60 -13.00 -1.52
CA ILE A 60 -2.76 -12.01 -2.21
C ILE A 60 -2.17 -11.11 -1.14
N VAL A 61 -0.85 -11.09 -1.04
CA VAL A 61 -0.12 -10.19 -0.15
C VAL A 61 0.50 -9.08 -0.98
N VAL A 62 0.15 -7.84 -0.66
CA VAL A 62 0.87 -6.66 -1.15
C VAL A 62 1.78 -6.17 -0.04
N ARG A 63 3.09 -6.38 -0.19
CA ARG A 63 4.08 -5.85 0.75
C ARG A 63 4.64 -4.55 0.20
N ILE A 64 4.65 -3.52 1.03
CA ILE A 64 5.27 -2.23 0.78
C ILE A 64 6.49 -2.04 1.69
N ASP A 65 7.48 -1.30 1.20
CA ASP A 65 8.78 -1.11 1.88
C ASP A 65 9.33 0.30 1.58
N GLY A 66 9.85 0.99 2.59
CA GLY A 66 10.39 2.35 2.47
C GLY A 66 11.64 2.42 1.60
N ARG A 67 11.59 3.11 0.46
CA ARG A 67 12.75 3.24 -0.42
C ARG A 67 13.81 4.13 0.22
N ASN A 68 14.99 3.57 0.49
CA ASN A 68 16.12 4.26 1.13
C ASN A 68 15.73 4.92 2.46
N PHE A 69 14.89 4.24 3.26
CA PHE A 69 14.31 4.84 4.46
C PHE A 69 15.34 5.15 5.56
N SER A 70 16.51 4.51 5.54
CA SER A 70 17.63 4.89 6.42
C SER A 70 18.07 6.35 6.22
N LYS A 71 18.22 6.80 4.96
CA LYS A 71 18.54 8.20 4.62
C LYS A 71 17.37 9.13 4.97
N PHE A 72 16.14 8.66 4.78
CA PHE A 72 14.93 9.40 5.16
C PHE A 72 14.87 9.65 6.68
N CYS A 73 15.15 8.63 7.48
CA CYS A 73 15.19 8.72 8.93
C CYS A 73 16.29 9.68 9.42
N GLU A 74 17.46 9.66 8.80
CA GLU A 74 18.56 10.56 9.12
C GLU A 74 18.20 12.01 8.79
N ALA A 75 17.71 12.27 7.57
CA ALA A 75 17.30 13.59 7.14
C ALA A 75 16.23 14.19 8.05
N HIS A 76 15.23 13.41 8.48
CA HIS A 76 14.14 13.87 9.34
C HIS A 76 14.40 13.69 10.85
N GLN A 77 15.62 13.29 11.21
CA GLN A 77 16.10 13.15 12.60
C GLN A 77 15.15 12.28 13.44
N PHE A 78 14.91 11.06 12.98
CA PHE A 78 14.11 10.08 13.72
C PHE A 78 14.86 9.58 14.95
N ASN A 79 14.11 9.34 16.02
CA ASN A 79 14.65 8.74 17.23
C ASN A 79 15.16 7.33 16.94
N LYS A 80 16.28 6.99 17.59
CA LYS A 80 16.91 5.66 17.49
C LYS A 80 16.90 4.97 18.86
N PRO A 81 16.65 3.65 18.93
CA PRO A 81 16.48 2.72 17.79
C PRO A 81 15.12 2.83 17.09
N ASN A 82 14.08 3.32 17.76
CA ASN A 82 12.71 3.38 17.26
C ASN A 82 12.10 4.77 17.47
N ASP A 83 11.34 5.25 16.49
CA ASP A 83 10.57 6.48 16.58
C ASP A 83 9.07 6.17 16.63
N VAL A 84 8.44 6.46 17.77
CA VAL A 84 7.01 6.17 17.99
C VAL A 84 6.12 6.95 17.01
N ALA A 85 6.44 8.22 16.73
CA ALA A 85 5.65 9.04 15.83
C ALA A 85 5.73 8.51 14.39
N ALA A 86 6.92 8.05 13.96
CA ALA A 86 7.10 7.41 12.66
C ALA A 86 6.28 6.14 12.51
N LEU A 87 6.32 5.25 13.52
CA LEU A 87 5.55 4.01 13.51
C LEU A 87 4.04 4.27 13.56
N GLN A 88 3.60 5.26 14.34
CA GLN A 88 2.20 5.67 14.37
C GLN A 88 1.73 6.25 13.05
N LEU A 89 2.57 7.02 12.35
CA LEU A 89 2.29 7.52 11.01
C LEU A 89 2.15 6.37 9.99
N MET A 90 3.08 5.40 10.00
CA MET A 90 2.99 4.18 9.18
C MET A 90 1.68 3.43 9.45
N ASN A 91 1.33 3.26 10.72
CA ASN A 91 0.08 2.62 11.11
C ASN A 91 -1.15 3.39 10.65
N ARG A 92 -1.16 4.73 10.75
CA ARG A 92 -2.28 5.54 10.27
C ARG A 92 -2.42 5.46 8.75
N ALA A 93 -1.32 5.48 8.00
CA ALA A 93 -1.34 5.28 6.55
C ALA A 93 -1.89 3.89 6.18
N ALA A 94 -1.47 2.84 6.88
CA ALA A 94 -1.99 1.48 6.68
C ALA A 94 -3.48 1.35 7.03
N ILE A 95 -3.93 2.01 8.10
CA ILE A 95 -5.35 2.08 8.45
C ILE A 95 -6.15 2.74 7.33
N THR A 96 -5.67 3.85 6.75
CA THR A 96 -6.34 4.50 5.60
C THR A 96 -6.44 3.56 4.40
N VAL A 97 -5.38 2.80 4.10
CA VAL A 97 -5.42 1.78 3.04
C VAL A 97 -6.48 0.71 3.33
N MET A 98 -6.53 0.20 4.55
CA MET A 98 -7.55 -0.80 4.91
C MET A 98 -8.96 -0.19 4.97
N GLU A 99 -9.14 1.06 5.37
CA GLU A 99 -10.45 1.72 5.34
C GLU A 99 -11.02 1.79 3.91
N ASP A 100 -10.17 2.05 2.91
CA ASP A 100 -10.55 2.08 1.49
C ASP A 100 -10.73 0.67 0.89
N PHE A 101 -9.73 -0.20 1.08
CA PHE A 101 -9.73 -1.57 0.56
C PHE A 101 -10.35 -2.56 1.55
N LYS A 102 -11.69 -2.65 1.55
CA LYS A 102 -12.48 -3.52 2.44
C LYS A 102 -12.12 -5.01 2.37
N GLU A 103 -11.59 -5.45 1.22
CA GLU A 103 -11.19 -6.84 0.97
C GLU A 103 -9.82 -7.20 1.59
N ILE A 104 -9.09 -6.24 2.16
CA ILE A 104 -7.94 -6.51 3.03
C ILE A 104 -8.46 -6.96 4.40
N ILE A 105 -8.04 -8.15 4.83
CA ILE A 105 -8.45 -8.79 6.09
C ILE A 105 -7.48 -8.56 7.25
N ILE A 106 -6.18 -8.51 6.94
CA ILE A 106 -5.12 -8.30 7.92
C ILE A 106 -4.02 -7.45 7.29
N GLY A 107 -3.56 -6.47 8.05
CA GLY A 107 -2.34 -5.71 7.79
C GLY A 107 -1.31 -6.06 8.86
N TYR A 108 -0.03 -6.14 8.50
CA TYR A 108 1.06 -6.27 9.47
C TYR A 108 2.19 -5.31 9.11
N GLY A 109 2.62 -4.48 10.06
CA GLY A 109 3.67 -3.50 9.85
C GLY A 109 4.76 -3.55 10.92
N GLN A 110 5.99 -3.33 10.49
CA GLN A 110 7.18 -3.22 11.33
C GLN A 110 8.20 -2.31 10.63
N SER A 111 8.96 -1.52 11.39
CA SER A 111 9.92 -0.54 10.85
C SER A 111 9.26 0.34 9.76
N ASP A 112 9.73 0.22 8.53
CA ASP A 112 9.36 0.94 7.32
C ASP A 112 8.65 0.03 6.28
N GLU A 113 8.25 -1.19 6.67
CA GLU A 113 7.46 -2.09 5.82
C GLU A 113 6.02 -2.28 6.35
N TYR A 114 5.11 -2.58 5.41
CA TYR A 114 3.74 -3.01 5.71
C TYR A 114 3.30 -4.10 4.74
N SER A 115 2.60 -5.11 5.23
CA SER A 115 2.06 -6.22 4.44
C SER A 115 0.55 -6.19 4.52
N PHE A 116 -0.13 -6.11 3.38
CA PHE A 116 -1.59 -6.11 3.27
C PHE A 116 -2.06 -7.42 2.63
N VAL A 117 -2.93 -8.14 3.34
CA VAL A 117 -3.44 -9.44 2.88
C VAL A 117 -4.88 -9.30 2.40
N PHE A 118 -5.09 -9.49 1.10
CA PHE A 118 -6.41 -9.58 0.50
C PHE A 118 -6.97 -10.99 0.64
N ARG A 119 -8.30 -11.07 0.79
CA ARG A 119 -9.01 -12.36 0.85
C ARG A 119 -8.75 -13.20 -0.40
N LYS A 120 -8.66 -14.51 -0.23
CA LYS A 120 -8.43 -15.43 -1.35
C LYS A 120 -9.55 -15.43 -2.41
N ASP A 121 -10.77 -15.07 -2.01
CA ASP A 121 -11.97 -14.95 -2.86
C ASP A 121 -12.17 -13.55 -3.47
N THR A 122 -11.20 -12.61 -3.31
CA THR A 122 -11.31 -11.27 -3.89
C THR A 122 -11.45 -11.28 -5.40
N GLU A 123 -12.34 -10.45 -5.93
CA GLU A 123 -12.47 -10.17 -7.38
C GLU A 123 -12.02 -8.75 -7.73
N LEU A 124 -11.50 -8.00 -6.76
CA LEU A 124 -11.10 -6.61 -6.91
C LEU A 124 -10.14 -6.43 -8.09
N TYR A 125 -10.48 -5.48 -8.97
CA TYR A 125 -9.73 -5.21 -10.21
C TYR A 125 -9.46 -6.44 -11.09
N LYS A 126 -10.36 -7.43 -11.08
CA LYS A 126 -10.17 -8.73 -11.75
C LYS A 126 -8.87 -9.43 -11.32
N ARG A 127 -8.45 -9.19 -10.07
CA ARG A 127 -7.21 -9.71 -9.48
C ARG A 127 -5.94 -9.29 -10.24
N ARG A 128 -5.95 -8.19 -11.00
CA ARG A 128 -4.76 -7.68 -11.69
C ARG A 128 -3.72 -7.23 -10.66
N ALA A 129 -2.58 -7.90 -10.61
CA ALA A 129 -1.50 -7.63 -9.65
C ALA A 129 -1.03 -6.18 -9.73
N SER A 130 -0.87 -5.64 -10.95
CA SER A 130 -0.47 -4.25 -11.17
C SER A 130 -1.45 -3.26 -10.54
N LYS A 131 -2.77 -3.51 -10.64
CA LYS A 131 -3.80 -2.64 -10.06
C LYS A 131 -3.79 -2.69 -8.54
N LEU A 132 -3.76 -3.88 -7.94
CA LEU A 132 -3.69 -4.04 -6.49
C LEU A 132 -2.43 -3.35 -5.93
N MET A 133 -1.26 -3.63 -6.51
CA MET A 133 0.03 -3.09 -6.08
C MET A 133 0.08 -1.56 -6.16
N THR A 134 -0.26 -0.99 -7.32
CA THR A 134 -0.16 0.46 -7.56
C THR A 134 -1.16 1.26 -6.76
N ASN A 135 -2.37 0.75 -6.53
CA ASN A 135 -3.38 1.47 -5.75
C ASN A 135 -3.07 1.40 -4.24
N VAL A 136 -2.63 0.25 -3.73
CA VAL A 136 -2.20 0.13 -2.32
C VAL A 136 -0.98 1.01 -2.06
N ASN A 137 0.06 0.93 -2.89
CA ASN A 137 1.28 1.73 -2.72
C ASN A 137 0.99 3.24 -2.89
N SER A 138 0.24 3.54 -3.95
CA SER A 138 -0.61 4.71 -4.15
C SER A 138 -1.05 5.48 -2.91
N LEU A 139 -2.04 4.84 -2.31
CA LEU A 139 -2.80 5.34 -1.19
C LEU A 139 -1.96 5.37 0.07
N PHE A 140 -1.05 4.42 0.26
CA PHE A 140 -0.14 4.43 1.40
C PHE A 140 0.79 5.63 1.38
N ALA A 141 1.50 5.86 0.26
CA ALA A 141 2.45 6.95 0.12
C ALA A 141 1.77 8.33 0.27
N SER A 142 0.62 8.51 -0.39
CA SER A 142 -0.17 9.74 -0.26
C SER A 142 -0.71 9.94 1.16
N SER A 143 -1.17 8.87 1.82
CA SER A 143 -1.62 8.94 3.22
C SER A 143 -0.49 9.27 4.19
N TYR A 144 0.72 8.76 3.95
CA TYR A 144 1.91 9.06 4.74
C TYR A 144 2.21 10.57 4.71
N VAL A 145 2.22 11.17 3.52
CA VAL A 145 2.43 12.62 3.36
C VAL A 145 1.27 13.41 3.96
N TYR A 146 0.02 13.00 3.68
CA TYR A 146 -1.18 13.69 4.16
C TYR A 146 -1.28 13.74 5.69
N HIS A 147 -0.91 12.65 6.36
CA HIS A 147 -0.97 12.57 7.81
C HIS A 147 0.31 13.03 8.52
N TRP A 148 1.41 13.27 7.80
CA TRP A 148 2.69 13.70 8.38
C TRP A 148 2.56 14.86 9.39
N PRO A 149 1.88 15.99 9.07
CA PRO A 149 1.82 17.14 9.98
C PRO A 149 1.11 16.83 11.31
N ARG A 150 0.27 15.79 11.35
CA ARG A 150 -0.46 15.37 12.55
C ARG A 150 0.45 14.68 13.56
N PHE A 151 1.45 13.93 13.08
CA PHE A 151 2.37 13.16 13.93
C PHE A 151 3.69 13.88 14.18
N PHE A 152 4.17 14.64 13.20
CA PHE A 152 5.43 15.38 13.24
C PHE A 152 5.17 16.89 13.31
N GLN A 153 4.40 17.32 14.31
CA GLN A 153 4.02 18.72 14.49
C GLN A 153 5.25 19.63 14.48
N GLY A 154 5.28 20.60 13.55
CA GLY A 154 6.38 21.55 13.40
C GLY A 154 7.63 21.03 12.67
N LYS A 155 7.71 19.74 12.32
CA LYS A 155 8.75 19.22 11.42
C LYS A 155 8.22 19.17 10.00
N GLU A 156 8.83 19.96 9.12
CA GLU A 156 8.53 19.90 7.70
C GLU A 156 9.00 18.58 7.08
N LEU A 157 8.26 18.14 6.06
CA LEU A 157 8.67 17.03 5.23
C LEU A 157 9.62 17.57 4.15
N TYR A 158 10.92 17.29 4.28
CA TYR A 158 11.93 17.88 3.40
C TYR A 158 11.84 17.39 1.96
N TYR A 159 11.42 16.14 1.77
CA TYR A 159 11.17 15.57 0.45
C TYR A 159 10.12 14.45 0.52
N PRO A 160 9.35 14.22 -0.55
CA PRO A 160 8.33 13.18 -0.57
C PRO A 160 8.98 11.79 -0.43
N PRO A 161 8.50 10.94 0.51
CA PRO A 161 8.97 9.57 0.61
C PRO A 161 8.49 8.75 -0.59
N SER A 162 9.21 7.65 -0.85
CA SER A 162 8.86 6.67 -1.88
C SER A 162 8.85 5.28 -1.26
N PHE A 163 7.98 4.42 -1.77
CA PHE A 163 7.82 3.06 -1.28
C PHE A 163 7.90 2.08 -2.46
N ASP A 164 8.67 1.01 -2.28
CA ASP A 164 8.60 -0.18 -3.13
C ASP A 164 7.34 -0.97 -2.77
N ALA A 165 6.79 -1.70 -3.73
CA ALA A 165 5.67 -2.60 -3.51
C ALA A 165 5.81 -3.86 -4.36
N ARG A 166 5.43 -4.99 -3.79
CA ARG A 166 5.41 -6.28 -4.49
C ARG A 166 4.19 -7.11 -4.12
N VAL A 167 3.77 -7.97 -5.04
CA VAL A 167 2.64 -8.88 -4.87
C VAL A 167 3.16 -10.30 -4.73
N ILE A 168 2.74 -11.01 -3.68
CA ILE A 168 3.05 -12.41 -3.41
C ILE A 168 1.74 -13.20 -3.28
N LEU A 169 1.72 -14.42 -3.80
CA LEU A 169 0.57 -15.32 -3.69
C LEU A 169 0.88 -16.47 -2.75
N TYR A 170 -0.04 -16.74 -1.82
CA TYR A 170 0.03 -17.90 -0.92
C TYR A 170 -1.20 -18.80 -1.11
N PRO A 171 -1.01 -20.07 -1.49
CA PRO A 171 -2.12 -20.95 -1.85
C PRO A 171 -2.88 -21.50 -0.63
N THR A 172 -2.23 -21.58 0.53
CA THR A 172 -2.83 -22.14 1.75
C THR A 172 -2.77 -21.15 2.90
N ASP A 173 -3.69 -21.33 3.85
CA ASP A 173 -3.73 -20.57 5.10
C ASP A 173 -2.44 -20.79 5.90
N LYS A 174 -1.84 -21.99 5.85
CA LYS A 174 -0.54 -22.27 6.46
C LYS A 174 0.57 -21.41 5.88
N ASN A 175 0.67 -21.31 4.55
CA ASN A 175 1.72 -20.50 3.93
C ASN A 175 1.59 -19.01 4.28
N LEU A 176 0.35 -18.51 4.37
CA LEU A 176 0.09 -17.13 4.80
C LEU A 176 0.52 -16.92 6.27
N ARG A 177 0.17 -17.86 7.16
CA ARG A 177 0.59 -17.80 8.58
C ARG A 177 2.11 -17.82 8.72
N ASP A 178 2.78 -18.72 8.00
CA ASP A 178 4.25 -18.84 7.99
C ASP A 178 4.89 -17.53 7.49
N TYR A 179 4.31 -16.89 6.47
CA TYR A 179 4.77 -15.58 5.99
C TYR A 179 4.67 -14.49 7.06
N LEU A 180 3.51 -14.36 7.71
CA LEU A 180 3.30 -13.34 8.74
C LEU A 180 4.17 -13.62 9.98
N ALA A 181 4.33 -14.89 10.37
CA ALA A 181 5.24 -15.31 11.42
C ALA A 181 6.70 -14.95 11.07
N TRP A 182 7.12 -15.15 9.82
CA TRP A 182 8.43 -14.76 9.34
C TRP A 182 8.65 -13.24 9.43
N ARG A 183 7.65 -12.42 9.08
CA ARG A 183 7.74 -10.96 9.24
C ARG A 183 7.83 -10.53 10.70
N GLN A 184 7.09 -11.18 11.61
CA GLN A 184 7.18 -10.87 13.03
C GLN A 184 8.48 -11.35 13.69
N ALA A 185 9.01 -12.50 13.28
CA ALA A 185 10.32 -12.96 13.73
C ALA A 185 11.44 -12.00 13.26
N ASP A 186 11.35 -11.50 12.03
CA ASP A 186 12.26 -10.50 11.49
C ASP A 186 12.23 -9.19 12.31
N ALA A 187 11.02 -8.70 12.65
CA ALA A 187 10.86 -7.54 13.53
C ALA A 187 11.56 -7.74 14.89
N HIS A 188 11.42 -8.92 15.50
CA HIS A 188 12.06 -9.23 16.78
C HIS A 188 13.59 -9.22 16.69
N VAL A 189 14.16 -9.85 15.66
CA VAL A 189 15.61 -9.94 15.45
C VAL A 189 16.20 -8.56 15.17
N ASN A 190 15.57 -7.80 14.26
CA ASN A 190 16.03 -6.47 13.88
C ASN A 190 15.91 -5.48 15.04
N ASN A 191 14.82 -5.50 15.79
CA ASN A 191 14.66 -4.63 16.95
C ASN A 191 15.67 -4.93 18.06
N LEU A 192 15.96 -6.20 18.36
CA LEU A 192 16.97 -6.58 19.33
C LEU A 192 18.36 -6.09 18.90
N TYR A 193 18.73 -6.33 17.64
CA TYR A 193 19.99 -5.85 17.07
C TYR A 193 20.10 -4.32 17.14
N ASN A 194 19.09 -3.61 16.65
CA ASN A 194 19.07 -2.14 16.61
C ASN A 194 19.11 -1.54 18.02
N THR A 195 18.43 -2.15 18.99
CA THR A 195 18.46 -1.69 20.38
C THR A 195 19.86 -1.81 20.97
N CYS A 196 20.54 -2.94 20.76
CA CYS A 196 21.95 -3.09 21.15
C CYS A 196 22.84 -2.07 20.44
N PHE A 197 22.73 -1.99 19.12
CA PHE A 197 23.57 -1.17 18.26
C PHE A 197 23.50 0.31 18.66
N TRP A 198 22.30 0.86 18.79
CA TRP A 198 22.13 2.27 19.13
C TRP A 198 22.48 2.57 20.59
N ASN A 199 22.31 1.64 21.53
CA ASN A 199 22.82 1.85 22.89
C ASN A 199 24.36 1.85 22.94
N LEU A 200 25.03 0.99 22.18
CA LEU A 200 26.49 1.01 22.03
C LEU A 200 26.99 2.34 21.44
N VAL A 201 26.30 2.86 20.42
CA VAL A 201 26.68 4.13 19.79
C VAL A 201 26.38 5.32 20.72
N LEU A 202 25.16 5.42 21.25
CA LEU A 202 24.70 6.61 21.97
C LEU A 202 25.19 6.65 23.43
N LYS A 203 25.11 5.52 24.15
CA LYS A 203 25.50 5.43 25.56
C LYS A 203 26.92 4.92 25.72
N GLY A 204 27.29 3.91 24.93
CA GLY A 204 28.65 3.36 24.93
C GLY A 204 29.68 4.27 24.26
N LYS A 205 29.24 5.29 23.50
CA LYS A 205 30.10 6.22 22.73
C LYS A 205 30.99 5.52 21.70
N LEU A 206 30.58 4.36 21.20
CA LEU A 206 31.27 3.65 20.12
C LEU A 206 30.93 4.31 18.78
N THR A 207 31.85 4.22 17.82
CA THR A 207 31.50 4.54 16.43
C THR A 207 30.57 3.47 15.84
N PRO A 208 29.77 3.78 14.80
CA PRO A 208 28.92 2.80 14.13
C PRO A 208 29.68 1.52 13.71
N SER A 209 30.90 1.67 13.16
CA SER A 209 31.73 0.53 12.74
C SER A 209 32.20 -0.33 13.93
N GLN A 210 32.54 0.29 15.06
CA GLN A 210 32.91 -0.44 16.27
C GLN A 210 31.71 -1.20 16.87
N ALA A 211 30.55 -0.56 16.92
CA ALA A 211 29.31 -1.19 17.41
C ALA A 211 28.92 -2.38 16.54
N GLU A 212 29.01 -2.24 15.21
CA GLU A 212 28.76 -3.34 14.27
C GLU A 212 29.76 -4.49 14.48
N GLY A 213 31.05 -4.18 14.60
CA GLY A 213 32.10 -5.17 14.87
C GLY A 213 31.88 -5.94 16.17
N LYS A 214 31.42 -5.26 17.23
CA LYS A 214 31.11 -5.88 18.53
C LYS A 214 29.88 -6.81 18.46
N LEU A 215 28.89 -6.47 17.63
CA LEU A 215 27.68 -7.27 17.47
C LEU A 215 27.81 -8.38 16.43
N ARG A 216 28.86 -8.36 15.60
CA ARG A 216 29.08 -9.33 14.53
C ARG A 216 29.22 -10.74 15.08
N GLY A 217 28.46 -11.69 14.51
CA GLY A 217 28.49 -13.10 14.90
C GLY A 217 27.88 -13.42 16.27
N THR A 218 27.33 -12.43 16.98
CA THR A 218 26.75 -12.64 18.31
C THR A 218 25.35 -13.25 18.23
N LEU A 219 25.01 -14.09 19.20
CA LEU A 219 23.66 -14.69 19.34
C LEU A 219 22.69 -13.72 20.04
N ALA A 220 21.39 -14.05 20.00
CA ALA A 220 20.36 -13.27 20.67
C ALA A 220 20.52 -13.22 22.20
N SER A 221 20.97 -14.32 22.83
CA SER A 221 21.26 -14.37 24.26
C SER A 221 22.34 -13.37 24.66
N HIS A 222 23.43 -13.32 23.89
CA HIS A 222 24.54 -12.39 24.14
C HIS A 222 24.09 -10.93 23.99
N LYS A 223 23.23 -10.62 23.00
CA LYS A 223 22.65 -9.27 22.83
C LYS A 223 21.81 -8.84 24.05
N ASN A 224 21.00 -9.75 24.58
CA ASN A 224 20.22 -9.49 25.79
C ASN A 224 21.12 -9.28 27.01
N GLU A 225 22.15 -10.10 27.18
CA GLU A 225 23.11 -9.97 28.27
C GLU A 225 23.89 -8.66 28.18
N LEU A 226 24.34 -8.27 26.98
CA LEU A 226 25.01 -7.00 26.72
C LEU A 226 24.11 -5.81 27.09
N LEU A 227 22.83 -5.82 26.70
CA LEU A 227 21.88 -4.77 27.07
C LEU A 227 21.72 -4.65 28.58
N PHE A 228 21.63 -5.79 29.27
CA PHE A 228 21.41 -5.81 30.70
C PHE A 228 22.66 -5.40 31.49
N GLN A 229 23.82 -5.95 31.16
CA GLN A 229 25.07 -5.71 31.90
C GLN A 229 25.65 -4.32 31.63
N GLU A 230 25.71 -3.88 30.37
CA GLU A 230 26.36 -2.61 30.02
C GLU A 230 25.43 -1.40 30.18
N PHE A 231 24.12 -1.60 29.97
CA PHE A 231 23.15 -0.49 29.92
C PHE A 231 22.02 -0.59 30.94
N GLY A 232 21.92 -1.68 31.70
CA GLY A 232 20.82 -1.91 32.64
C GLY A 232 19.46 -2.07 31.95
N ILE A 233 19.43 -2.41 30.66
CA ILE A 233 18.20 -2.50 29.87
C ILE A 233 17.74 -3.95 29.80
N ASN A 234 16.54 -4.21 30.31
CA ASN A 234 15.86 -5.48 30.06
C ASN A 234 15.03 -5.37 28.78
N TYR A 235 15.47 -6.05 27.72
CA TYR A 235 14.79 -6.04 26.42
C TYR A 235 13.32 -6.49 26.51
N ASN A 236 12.96 -7.39 27.44
CA ASN A 236 11.57 -7.82 27.60
C ASN A 236 10.63 -6.71 28.08
N ASN A 237 11.18 -5.66 28.69
CA ASN A 237 10.43 -4.49 29.14
C ASN A 237 10.31 -3.41 28.06
N GLU A 238 10.99 -3.56 26.91
CA GLU A 238 10.80 -2.66 25.78
C GLU A 238 9.34 -2.69 25.32
N PRO A 239 8.81 -1.55 24.82
CA PRO A 239 7.45 -1.46 24.33
C PRO A 239 7.10 -2.61 23.38
N PRO A 240 5.97 -3.31 23.59
CA PRO A 240 5.56 -4.40 22.72
C PRO A 240 5.48 -3.99 21.24
N LEU A 241 5.16 -2.72 20.96
CA LEU A 241 5.10 -2.15 19.62
C LEU A 241 6.41 -2.35 18.86
N PHE A 242 7.54 -2.14 19.52
CA PHE A 242 8.87 -2.27 18.91
C PHE A 242 9.28 -3.74 18.74
N ARG A 243 8.87 -4.60 19.69
CA ARG A 243 9.25 -6.02 19.69
C ARG A 243 8.41 -6.90 18.78
N LYS A 244 7.14 -6.54 18.58
CA LYS A 244 6.16 -7.38 17.87
C LYS A 244 5.62 -6.74 16.59
N GLY A 245 5.82 -5.44 16.39
CA GLY A 245 5.19 -4.68 15.31
C GLY A 245 3.72 -4.40 15.59
N THR A 246 2.98 -4.00 14.55
CA THR A 246 1.54 -3.71 14.61
C THR A 246 0.78 -4.60 13.65
N THR A 247 -0.24 -5.28 14.16
CA THR A 247 -1.20 -6.05 13.37
C THR A 247 -2.51 -5.28 13.28
N LEU A 248 -3.00 -5.01 12.09
CA LEU A 248 -4.30 -4.40 11.85
C LEU A 248 -5.29 -5.49 11.45
N ILE A 249 -6.43 -5.55 12.14
CA ILE A 249 -7.55 -6.41 11.74
C ILE A 249 -8.86 -5.64 11.80
N ARG A 250 -9.89 -6.14 11.09
CA ARG A 250 -11.23 -5.56 11.18
C ARG A 250 -12.00 -6.18 12.34
N LYS A 251 -12.63 -5.32 13.13
CA LYS A 251 -13.54 -5.72 14.21
C LYS A 251 -14.78 -4.84 14.21
N LEU A 252 -15.84 -5.34 14.82
CA LEU A 252 -17.01 -4.53 15.15
C LEU A 252 -16.73 -3.74 16.44
N VAL A 253 -16.81 -2.41 16.35
CA VAL A 253 -16.57 -1.51 17.49
C VAL A 253 -17.86 -0.73 17.80
N PRO A 254 -18.23 -0.54 19.08
CA PRO A 254 -19.36 0.30 19.46
C PRO A 254 -19.16 1.75 19.03
N ASP A 255 -20.17 2.34 18.39
CA ASP A 255 -20.10 3.68 17.80
C ASP A 255 -20.55 4.82 18.73
N GLY A 256 -20.65 4.54 20.04
CA GLY A 256 -21.17 5.45 21.06
C GLY A 256 -22.70 5.58 21.08
N THR A 257 -23.42 5.07 20.07
CA THR A 257 -24.89 5.02 20.01
C THR A 257 -25.46 3.63 20.32
N GLY A 258 -24.60 2.68 20.70
CA GLY A 258 -24.95 1.27 20.93
C GLY A 258 -24.96 0.43 19.66
N ARG A 259 -24.67 1.01 18.48
CA ARG A 259 -24.54 0.26 17.22
C ARG A 259 -23.10 -0.19 17.02
N LEU A 260 -22.94 -1.36 16.44
CA LEU A 260 -21.64 -1.91 16.08
C LEU A 260 -21.27 -1.50 14.65
N LYS A 261 -20.08 -0.93 14.48
CA LYS A 261 -19.54 -0.53 13.17
C LYS A 261 -18.22 -1.26 12.88
N PRO A 262 -18.01 -1.78 11.66
CA PRO A 262 -16.71 -2.28 11.26
C PRO A 262 -15.66 -1.17 11.33
N ALA A 263 -14.56 -1.42 12.04
CA ALA A 263 -13.41 -0.54 12.11
C ALA A 263 -12.11 -1.35 12.02
N VAL A 264 -11.05 -0.72 11.53
CA VAL A 264 -9.70 -1.29 11.52
C VAL A 264 -9.07 -0.99 12.87
N VAL A 265 -8.67 -2.04 13.59
CA VAL A 265 -8.14 -1.94 14.94
C VAL A 265 -6.67 -2.36 14.95
N PRO A 266 -5.76 -1.53 15.50
CA PRO A 266 -4.37 -1.93 15.72
C PRO A 266 -4.24 -2.79 16.97
N LEU A 267 -3.58 -3.93 16.81
CA LEU A 267 -3.23 -4.89 17.85
C LEU A 267 -1.72 -5.07 17.88
N VAL A 268 -1.17 -5.19 19.09
CA VAL A 268 0.25 -5.47 19.30
C VAL A 268 0.35 -6.80 20.03
N ASP A 269 0.29 -7.89 19.27
CA ASP A 269 0.30 -9.24 19.82
C ASP A 269 1.15 -10.23 19.00
N ASP A 270 1.44 -11.39 19.59
CA ASP A 270 2.13 -12.50 18.93
C ASP A 270 1.20 -13.17 17.91
N ILE A 271 1.54 -13.05 16.63
CA ILE A 271 0.82 -13.69 15.51
C ILE A 271 1.51 -14.96 15.03
N ILE A 272 2.65 -15.33 15.62
CA ILE A 272 3.35 -16.59 15.37
C ILE A 272 2.53 -17.75 15.98
N GLY A 273 2.17 -17.63 17.27
CA GLY A 273 1.44 -18.66 17.98
C GLY A 273 -0.02 -18.83 17.53
N ASP A 274 -0.59 -20.02 17.81
CA ASP A 274 -1.98 -20.36 17.46
C ASP A 274 -3.04 -19.51 18.19
N ARG A 275 -2.69 -18.90 19.33
CA ARG A 275 -3.62 -18.15 20.17
C ARG A 275 -4.31 -17.04 19.38
N PHE A 276 -3.53 -16.19 18.72
CA PHE A 276 -4.06 -15.08 17.93
C PHE A 276 -5.06 -15.55 16.87
N TRP A 277 -4.74 -16.64 16.16
CA TRP A 277 -5.60 -17.16 15.09
C TRP A 277 -6.89 -17.79 15.61
N LYS A 278 -6.85 -18.40 16.81
CA LYS A 278 -8.04 -18.94 17.49
C LYS A 278 -8.96 -17.85 18.03
N GLU A 279 -8.39 -16.75 18.53
CA GLU A 279 -9.13 -15.58 19.02
C GLU A 279 -9.69 -14.71 17.88
N ASN A 280 -9.13 -14.81 16.68
CA ASN A 280 -9.52 -14.03 15.50
C ASN A 280 -9.87 -14.95 14.30
N PRO A 281 -10.85 -15.87 14.44
CA PRO A 281 -11.17 -16.85 13.40
C PRO A 281 -11.74 -16.22 12.12
N GLU A 282 -12.22 -14.98 12.17
CA GLU A 282 -12.72 -14.23 11.02
C GLU A 282 -11.62 -13.91 9.98
N VAL A 283 -10.35 -13.86 10.39
CA VAL A 283 -9.24 -13.50 9.51
C VAL A 283 -9.03 -14.58 8.45
N LEU A 284 -8.83 -15.83 8.85
CA LEU A 284 -8.61 -16.95 7.91
C LEU A 284 -9.91 -17.61 7.46
N GLY A 285 -10.88 -17.72 8.38
CA GLY A 285 -12.16 -18.37 8.11
C GLY A 285 -13.11 -17.55 7.25
N LEU A 286 -12.77 -16.28 6.96
CA LEU A 286 -13.59 -15.34 6.19
C LEU A 286 -15.02 -15.20 6.75
N LYS A 287 -15.17 -15.44 8.06
CA LYS A 287 -16.43 -15.42 8.81
C LYS A 287 -16.87 -13.97 9.11
N SER A 288 -18.06 -13.83 9.69
CA SER A 288 -18.56 -12.55 10.21
C SER A 288 -17.57 -11.93 11.20
N LEU A 289 -17.42 -10.60 11.16
CA LEU A 289 -16.51 -9.86 12.02
C LEU A 289 -16.84 -10.05 13.50
N ALA A 290 -15.83 -10.32 14.32
CA ALA A 290 -16.00 -10.37 15.77
C ALA A 290 -16.07 -8.96 16.38
N THR A 291 -16.72 -8.84 17.53
CA THR A 291 -16.72 -7.59 18.31
C THR A 291 -15.35 -7.38 18.94
N TYR A 292 -14.83 -6.16 18.85
CA TYR A 292 -13.59 -5.79 19.50
C TYR A 292 -13.80 -5.81 21.02
N GLN A 293 -13.02 -6.65 21.71
CA GLN A 293 -12.91 -6.64 23.15
C GLN A 293 -11.55 -6.01 23.50
N PRO A 294 -11.52 -4.83 24.16
CA PRO A 294 -10.28 -4.31 24.71
C PRO A 294 -9.68 -5.33 25.67
N PRO A 295 -8.34 -5.47 25.76
CA PRO A 295 -7.72 -6.29 26.79
C PRO A 295 -8.26 -5.87 28.17
N ASN A 296 -8.87 -6.79 28.90
CA ASN A 296 -9.50 -6.53 30.20
C ASN A 296 -8.53 -5.80 31.14
N LEU A 297 -8.88 -4.58 31.56
CA LEU A 297 -8.41 -3.98 32.80
C LEU A 297 -9.00 -4.81 33.95
N VAL A 298 -8.29 -5.86 34.37
CA VAL A 298 -8.66 -6.61 35.56
C VAL A 298 -8.25 -5.79 36.78
N ASN A 299 -9.27 -5.24 37.45
CA ASN A 299 -9.38 -4.86 38.85
C ASN A 299 -8.23 -4.03 39.47
N ASN A 300 -8.44 -2.71 39.58
CA ASN A 300 -8.26 -2.05 40.88
C ASN A 300 -9.01 -0.71 41.02
N VAL A 301 -9.83 -0.68 42.08
CA VAL A 301 -10.27 0.47 42.88
C VAL A 301 -11.29 1.46 42.30
N ASN A 302 -12.47 1.41 42.93
CA ASN A 302 -13.42 2.49 43.14
C ASN A 302 -12.80 3.90 43.10
N ALA A 303 -13.13 4.68 42.07
CA ALA A 303 -13.08 6.13 42.15
C ALA A 303 -14.22 6.73 41.32
N ASN A 304 -15.08 7.48 42.00
CA ASN A 304 -16.22 8.22 41.44
C ASN A 304 -15.82 9.08 40.21
N PRO A 305 -16.69 9.22 39.21
CA PRO A 305 -16.38 10.02 38.03
C PRO A 305 -16.39 11.52 38.37
N ILE A 306 -15.23 12.16 38.26
CA ILE A 306 -15.12 13.62 38.18
C ILE A 306 -15.66 14.07 36.82
N ARG A 307 -16.68 14.91 36.88
CA ARG A 307 -17.37 15.58 35.77
C ARG A 307 -16.39 16.47 35.00
N THR A 308 -16.05 16.11 33.76
CA THR A 308 -15.33 17.00 32.84
C THR A 308 -16.29 17.60 31.81
N THR A 309 -16.31 18.92 31.79
CA THR A 309 -17.13 19.79 30.96
C THR A 309 -16.70 19.75 29.49
N LYS A 310 -17.68 19.63 28.60
CA LYS A 310 -17.56 19.79 27.14
C LYS A 310 -17.01 21.20 26.80
N PRO A 311 -15.99 21.36 25.94
CA PRO A 311 -15.70 22.65 25.33
C PRO A 311 -16.66 22.94 24.16
N PRO A 312 -17.05 24.21 23.93
CA PRO A 312 -18.06 24.56 22.93
C PRO A 312 -17.48 24.59 21.51
N SER A 313 -18.32 24.26 20.55
CA SER A 313 -18.10 24.39 19.11
C SER A 313 -18.08 25.87 18.69
N PRO A 314 -17.19 26.34 17.80
CA PRO A 314 -17.28 27.68 17.26
C PRO A 314 -18.25 27.74 16.07
N THR A 315 -19.31 28.54 16.22
CA THR A 315 -20.22 28.96 15.15
C THR A 315 -19.61 30.14 14.38
N ALA A 316 -19.98 30.23 13.11
CA ALA A 316 -19.53 31.14 12.07
C ALA A 316 -19.52 32.65 12.41
N ASN A 317 -18.55 33.37 11.83
CA ASN A 317 -18.76 34.61 11.06
C ASN A 317 -17.41 35.22 10.65
N MET A 318 -17.03 35.17 9.37
CA MET A 318 -16.20 36.23 8.78
C MET A 318 -16.57 36.45 7.31
N LYS A 319 -16.73 37.74 7.01
CA LYS A 319 -17.33 38.36 5.84
C LYS A 319 -16.41 38.34 4.62
N HIS A 320 -17.03 38.29 3.44
CA HIS A 320 -16.46 38.61 2.12
C HIS A 320 -15.79 39.99 2.07
N ILE A 321 -14.56 40.06 1.52
CA ILE A 321 -14.01 41.22 0.79
C ILE A 321 -13.12 40.69 -0.36
N ASN A 322 -13.07 41.49 -1.45
CA ASN A 322 -12.87 41.18 -2.86
C ASN A 322 -11.47 40.78 -3.38
N ASN A 323 -11.55 40.08 -4.52
CA ASN A 323 -10.63 39.91 -5.66
C ASN A 323 -9.58 41.01 -5.95
N THR A 324 -8.34 40.56 -6.21
CA THR A 324 -7.46 41.06 -7.30
C THR A 324 -6.45 39.97 -7.73
N PRO A 325 -6.02 39.92 -9.02
CA PRO A 325 -5.41 38.75 -9.65
C PRO A 325 -3.87 38.67 -9.56
N PRO A 326 -3.24 37.51 -9.84
CA PRO A 326 -1.79 37.32 -9.69
C PRO A 326 -0.99 37.81 -10.91
N PRO A 327 0.29 38.22 -10.75
CA PRO A 327 1.19 38.52 -11.86
C PRO A 327 1.82 37.24 -12.46
N PRO A 328 2.35 37.32 -13.71
CA PRO A 328 2.53 36.16 -14.57
C PRO A 328 3.84 35.38 -14.36
N VAL A 329 3.76 34.11 -14.75
CA VAL A 329 4.84 33.12 -14.83
C VAL A 329 5.88 33.55 -15.87
N ALA A 330 7.14 33.69 -15.46
CA ALA A 330 8.27 33.83 -16.36
C ALA A 330 8.89 32.45 -16.63
N ASN A 331 8.89 32.08 -17.90
CA ASN A 331 9.48 30.87 -18.45
C ASN A 331 10.91 31.21 -18.88
N VAL A 332 11.93 30.56 -18.31
CA VAL A 332 13.31 30.65 -18.81
C VAL A 332 13.91 29.25 -18.84
N ASN A 333 13.85 28.65 -20.02
CA ASN A 333 14.85 27.69 -20.47
C ASN A 333 16.13 28.46 -20.77
N SER A 334 17.24 28.10 -20.14
CA SER A 334 18.55 28.21 -20.77
C SER A 334 19.44 27.08 -20.29
N MET A 335 19.90 26.32 -21.28
CA MET A 335 21.01 25.39 -21.20
C MET A 335 22.26 26.14 -20.70
N ASN A 336 23.06 25.46 -19.87
CA ASN A 336 24.52 25.54 -19.92
C ASN A 336 25.06 24.19 -19.43
N GLU A 337 25.61 23.44 -20.39
CA GLU A 337 26.52 22.33 -20.13
C GLU A 337 27.81 22.90 -19.53
N GLU A 338 28.28 22.35 -18.42
CA GLU A 338 29.72 22.24 -18.20
C GLU A 338 30.04 21.02 -17.33
N VAL A 339 31.07 20.33 -17.80
CA VAL A 339 31.56 19.00 -17.42
C VAL A 339 32.51 19.13 -16.24
N HIS A 340 32.37 18.34 -15.16
CA HIS A 340 33.54 17.67 -14.56
C HIS A 340 33.27 16.58 -13.50
N SER A 341 33.98 15.47 -13.74
CA SER A 341 34.60 14.50 -12.84
C SER A 341 33.72 13.62 -11.94
N THR A 342 33.57 12.40 -12.44
CA THR A 342 33.28 11.16 -11.72
C THR A 342 34.22 10.93 -10.53
N ARG A 343 33.65 10.73 -9.34
CA ARG A 343 34.34 10.05 -8.23
C ARG A 343 33.37 9.09 -7.54
N ASN A 344 33.66 7.80 -7.71
CA ASN A 344 32.97 6.64 -7.15
C ASN A 344 32.77 6.77 -5.63
N ARG A 345 31.53 6.62 -5.17
CA ARG A 345 31.16 6.17 -3.82
C ARG A 345 29.87 5.36 -3.89
N GLU A 346 29.96 4.19 -4.52
CA GLU A 346 29.04 3.07 -4.33
C GLU A 346 29.75 2.00 -3.51
N SER A 347 29.49 1.99 -2.20
CA SER A 347 29.67 0.85 -1.30
C SER A 347 29.17 1.30 0.05
N ASP A 348 28.11 0.66 0.57
CA ASP A 348 27.84 0.42 2.01
C ASP A 348 26.34 0.15 2.24
N GLY A 349 25.44 0.72 1.43
CA GLY A 349 23.98 0.54 1.58
C GLY A 349 23.44 -0.84 1.15
N GLU A 350 23.99 -1.43 0.09
CA GLU A 350 23.51 -2.73 -0.44
C GLU A 350 23.94 -3.93 0.41
N ARG A 351 24.96 -3.77 1.26
CA ARG A 351 25.51 -4.88 2.07
C ARG A 351 24.55 -5.29 3.19
N MET A 352 23.83 -4.34 3.79
CA MET A 352 22.87 -4.63 4.86
C MET A 352 21.65 -5.41 4.38
N GLN A 353 21.14 -5.15 3.17
CA GLN A 353 20.02 -5.94 2.61
C GLN A 353 20.46 -7.35 2.20
N CYS A 354 21.68 -7.50 1.67
CA CYS A 354 22.22 -8.79 1.23
C CYS A 354 22.53 -9.73 2.42
N GLU A 355 22.84 -9.18 3.60
CA GLU A 355 23.17 -9.96 4.80
C GLU A 355 21.92 -10.46 5.54
N SER A 356 20.82 -9.68 5.55
CA SER A 356 19.51 -10.14 6.04
C SER A 356 18.96 -11.33 5.24
N GLU A 357 19.20 -11.37 3.92
CA GLU A 357 18.84 -12.53 3.09
C GLU A 357 19.72 -13.77 3.37
N ARG A 358 20.96 -13.59 3.84
CA ARG A 358 21.87 -14.70 4.18
C ARG A 358 21.63 -15.27 5.58
N ILE A 359 21.22 -14.45 6.54
CA ILE A 359 20.92 -14.89 7.91
C ILE A 359 19.62 -15.71 7.95
N CYS A 360 18.63 -15.42 7.09
CA CYS A 360 17.41 -16.22 6.98
C CYS A 360 17.57 -17.56 6.21
N ARG A 361 18.72 -17.82 5.57
CA ARG A 361 18.97 -19.04 4.77
C ARG A 361 19.84 -20.09 5.49
N ARG A 362 20.08 -19.94 6.80
CA ARG A 362 20.82 -20.92 7.59
C ARG A 362 19.98 -21.52 8.70
#